data_AF-A0A852W3H2-F1
#
_entry.id   AF-A0A852W3H2-F1
#
_cell.length_a   1.000
_cell.length_b   1.000
_cell.length_c   1.000
_cell.angle_alpha   90.00
_cell.angle_beta   90.00
_cell.angle_gamma   90.00
#
_symmetry.space_group_name_H-M   'P 1'
#
loop_
_entity.id
_entity.type
_entity.pdbx_description
1 polymer ?
#
loop_
_entity_poly.entity_id
_entity_poly.type
_entity_poly.pdbx_seq_one_letter_code
_entity_poly.pdbx_strand_id
1 'polypeptide(L)'
;MSQTQLVSPETRPLRAWQRSALARYLATSPRDFLAVATPGAGKTTFALRVASELLRDRVVDAITVVTPTEHLKYQWAESAAAAGVALDPEFRNSAGGTSRDYQGIAITYAGVAAHPMLHRNRTENRRMLVILDEIHHAGDAKSWGEGVYEAFEPATRRLALTGTPFRSDDNPIPFVEYVPDAEGAPRSRADHQYGYAEALADNVVRPVVFLAYSGTSNWRTSAGEEISARLGEPLTREQTAMAWRTALDPSGDWMPAVLAAADRRLQSHRDGGMPDAGGLVIATDQTAARAYAALLTGITGVRPAVVLSDEAGGSDRIAEFSRSTERWMVAVRMVSEGVDVPRLAVGVYATSASTPLYFAQAIGRFVRSRRQGETASVFVPSVPVLLGLASELEAQRDHVLGKPQRPEEVWNDAELNEANTVKDEPGEQEKAFTSLGADAELDQLIYEGATYSADEEDYLGLPGLLEPDQVRTLLSQRQADWIAKGSPRTGAQARATPATEPTPPPAAERGQSVRERLQTLRKELNTLVALHNHKTRKPHGKIHNELRAHCGGPPVAMATIEQLEERIATLRSWR
;
A
#
# COMPACT_ATOMS: atom_id res chain seq x y z
N MET A 1 -33.23 16.74 -37.24
CA MET A 1 -32.76 16.70 -35.84
C MET A 1 -32.25 15.30 -35.58
N SER A 2 -31.06 15.11 -35.03
CA SER A 2 -30.57 13.82 -34.55
C SER A 2 -29.86 14.07 -33.23
N GLN A 3 -30.24 13.35 -32.18
CA GLN A 3 -29.61 13.50 -30.87
C GLN A 3 -28.38 12.61 -30.80
N THR A 4 -27.20 13.21 -30.92
CA THR A 4 -25.95 12.51 -30.59
C THR A 4 -25.96 12.19 -29.10
N GLN A 5 -26.22 10.93 -28.75
CA GLN A 5 -26.06 10.46 -27.39
C GLN A 5 -24.57 10.61 -27.00
N LEU A 6 -24.31 11.44 -25.99
CA LEU A 6 -23.00 11.55 -25.39
C LEU A 6 -22.71 10.25 -24.64
N VAL A 7 -21.90 9.38 -25.25
CA VAL A 7 -21.37 8.19 -24.60
C VAL A 7 -20.41 8.65 -23.50
N SER A 8 -20.87 8.61 -22.25
CA SER A 8 -20.01 8.83 -21.09
C SER A 8 -18.84 7.84 -21.10
N PRO A 9 -17.61 8.25 -20.72
CA PRO A 9 -16.47 7.34 -20.66
C PRO A 9 -16.78 6.16 -19.73
N GLU A 10 -16.40 4.96 -20.15
CA GLU A 10 -16.79 3.70 -19.49
C GLU A 10 -16.32 3.64 -18.04
N THR A 11 -17.24 3.92 -17.11
CA THR A 11 -17.00 3.68 -15.68
C THR A 11 -16.97 2.17 -15.46
N ARG A 12 -15.77 1.64 -15.17
CA ARG A 12 -15.57 0.21 -14.89
C ARG A 12 -16.62 -0.28 -13.88
N PRO A 13 -17.28 -1.43 -14.12
CA PRO A 13 -18.33 -1.92 -13.25
C PRO A 13 -17.79 -2.20 -11.84
N LEU A 14 -18.58 -1.85 -10.83
CA LEU A 14 -18.23 -2.03 -9.42
C LEU A 14 -18.06 -3.52 -9.07
N ARG A 15 -16.96 -3.85 -8.37
CA ARG A 15 -16.69 -5.18 -7.79
C ARG A 15 -17.83 -5.60 -6.84
N ALA A 16 -17.95 -6.90 -6.56
CA ALA A 16 -19.03 -7.45 -5.74
C ALA A 16 -19.12 -6.76 -4.36
N TRP A 17 -17.99 -6.66 -3.65
CA TRP A 17 -17.91 -5.95 -2.37
C TRP A 17 -18.31 -4.47 -2.49
N GLN A 18 -17.83 -3.75 -3.52
CA GLN A 18 -18.14 -2.33 -3.72
C GLN A 18 -19.66 -2.09 -3.92
N ARG A 19 -20.35 -3.02 -4.60
CA ARG A 19 -21.82 -2.98 -4.75
C ARG A 19 -22.53 -3.28 -3.43
N SER A 20 -22.04 -4.26 -2.66
CA SER A 20 -22.59 -4.61 -1.34
C SER A 20 -22.42 -3.48 -0.33
N ALA A 21 -21.22 -2.90 -0.24
CA ALA A 21 -20.89 -1.74 0.57
C ALA A 21 -21.77 -0.52 0.21
N LEU A 22 -21.92 -0.21 -1.08
CA LEU A 22 -22.75 0.90 -1.55
C LEU A 22 -24.24 0.68 -1.26
N ALA A 23 -24.76 -0.54 -1.48
CA ALA A 23 -26.14 -0.87 -1.16
C ALA A 23 -26.43 -0.73 0.34
N ARG A 24 -25.50 -1.18 1.20
CA ARG A 24 -25.57 -0.99 2.66
C ARG A 24 -25.53 0.50 3.02
N TYR A 25 -24.55 1.24 2.50
CA TYR A 25 -24.38 2.67 2.78
C TYR A 25 -25.62 3.50 2.43
N LEU A 26 -26.20 3.27 1.25
CA LEU A 26 -27.41 3.99 0.82
C LEU A 26 -28.63 3.59 1.67
N ALA A 27 -28.79 2.30 1.98
CA ALA A 27 -29.91 1.80 2.78
C ALA A 27 -29.91 2.29 4.24
N THR A 28 -28.74 2.41 4.89
CA THR A 28 -28.64 2.95 6.26
C THR A 28 -28.43 4.47 6.31
N SER A 29 -27.93 5.06 5.20
CA SER A 29 -27.66 6.50 5.04
C SER A 29 -26.95 7.18 6.24
N PRO A 30 -25.93 6.54 6.86
CA PRO A 30 -25.46 6.91 8.20
C PRO A 30 -24.57 8.16 8.19
N ARG A 31 -24.39 8.82 9.36
CA ARG A 31 -23.45 9.94 9.50
C ARG A 31 -22.00 9.48 9.31
N ASP A 32 -21.70 8.30 9.82
CA ASP A 32 -20.38 7.66 9.89
C ASP A 32 -20.44 6.30 9.20
N PHE A 33 -19.39 5.90 8.49
CA PHE A 33 -19.30 4.58 7.87
C PHE A 33 -17.83 4.15 7.75
N LEU A 34 -17.47 3.02 8.36
CA LEU A 34 -16.14 2.41 8.23
C LEU A 34 -16.15 1.25 7.22
N ALA A 35 -15.44 1.45 6.11
CA ALA A 35 -15.15 0.42 5.13
C ALA A 35 -13.71 -0.11 5.29
N VAL A 36 -13.59 -1.29 5.90
CA VAL A 36 -12.34 -2.06 5.92
C VAL A 36 -12.26 -2.86 4.63
N ALA A 37 -11.27 -2.63 3.78
CA ALA A 37 -11.10 -3.40 2.55
C ALA A 37 -9.62 -3.57 2.19
N THR A 38 -9.21 -4.80 1.89
CA THR A 38 -7.80 -5.17 1.70
C THR A 38 -7.05 -4.26 0.68
N PRO A 39 -5.74 -4.01 0.85
CA PRO A 39 -4.95 -3.23 -0.12
C PRO A 39 -5.14 -3.71 -1.57
N GLY A 40 -5.44 -2.79 -2.49
CA GLY A 40 -5.78 -3.10 -3.88
C GLY A 40 -7.26 -3.42 -4.17
N ALA A 41 -8.12 -3.55 -3.14
CA ALA A 41 -9.55 -3.82 -3.31
C ALA A 41 -10.32 -2.72 -4.08
N GLY A 42 -9.81 -1.49 -4.13
CA GLY A 42 -10.41 -0.36 -4.85
C GLY A 42 -11.24 0.58 -3.97
N LYS A 43 -10.75 0.91 -2.76
CA LYS A 43 -11.40 1.81 -1.79
C LYS A 43 -11.75 3.17 -2.40
N THR A 44 -10.82 3.78 -3.14
CA THR A 44 -11.00 5.04 -3.86
C THR A 44 -12.21 5.03 -4.81
N THR A 45 -12.39 3.96 -5.59
CA THR A 45 -13.52 3.82 -6.52
C THR A 45 -14.86 3.70 -5.80
N PHE A 46 -14.91 2.97 -4.68
CA PHE A 46 -16.10 2.88 -3.83
C PHE A 46 -16.45 4.24 -3.22
N ALA A 47 -15.46 4.93 -2.64
CA ALA A 47 -15.65 6.21 -1.98
C ALA A 47 -16.06 7.33 -2.94
N LEU A 48 -15.48 7.38 -4.14
CA LEU A 48 -15.88 8.31 -5.20
C LEU A 48 -17.29 8.00 -5.72
N ARG A 49 -17.72 6.73 -5.72
CA ARG A 49 -19.12 6.41 -6.04
C ARG A 49 -20.08 6.88 -4.95
N VAL A 50 -19.77 6.66 -3.68
CA VAL A 50 -20.55 7.21 -2.55
C VAL A 50 -20.66 8.73 -2.65
N ALA A 51 -19.55 9.41 -2.93
CA ALA A 51 -19.51 10.86 -3.15
C ALA A 51 -20.39 11.30 -4.33
N SER A 52 -20.35 10.57 -5.45
CA SER A 52 -21.17 10.84 -6.64
C SER A 52 -22.67 10.72 -6.36
N GLU A 53 -23.12 9.70 -5.62
CA GLU A 53 -24.53 9.57 -5.22
C GLU A 53 -24.95 10.71 -4.27
N LEU A 54 -24.15 10.99 -3.24
CA LEU A 54 -24.47 12.04 -2.25
C LEU A 54 -24.50 13.46 -2.87
N LEU A 55 -23.68 13.73 -3.89
CA LEU A 55 -23.75 14.97 -4.67
C LEU A 55 -24.98 14.99 -5.59
N ARG A 56 -25.27 13.89 -6.29
CA ARG A 56 -26.40 13.74 -7.21
C ARG A 56 -27.74 13.95 -6.51
N ASP A 57 -27.91 13.32 -5.37
CA ASP A 57 -29.09 13.40 -4.51
C ASP A 57 -29.07 14.65 -3.60
N ARG A 58 -28.04 15.50 -3.75
CA ARG A 58 -27.82 16.76 -3.03
C ARG A 58 -27.80 16.62 -1.51
N VAL A 59 -27.43 15.46 -0.97
CA VAL A 59 -27.20 15.28 0.48
C VAL A 59 -26.00 16.10 0.93
N VAL A 60 -24.98 16.21 0.09
CA VAL A 60 -23.78 17.04 0.29
C VAL A 60 -23.59 18.00 -0.90
N ASP A 61 -22.82 19.06 -0.67
CA ASP A 61 -22.43 20.05 -1.69
C ASP A 61 -20.92 20.38 -1.68
N ALA A 62 -20.15 19.79 -0.76
CA ALA A 62 -18.70 19.84 -0.76
C ALA A 62 -18.05 18.54 -0.27
N ILE A 63 -16.81 18.30 -0.71
CA ILE A 63 -16.00 17.15 -0.32
C ILE A 63 -14.67 17.62 0.29
N THR A 64 -14.22 16.95 1.35
CA THR A 64 -12.83 16.99 1.81
C THR A 64 -12.29 15.57 1.85
N VAL A 65 -11.21 15.29 1.11
CA VAL A 65 -10.47 14.04 1.21
C VAL A 65 -9.24 14.26 2.08
N VAL A 66 -9.04 13.42 3.08
CA VAL A 66 -7.87 13.41 3.95
C VAL A 66 -7.05 12.15 3.67
N THR A 67 -5.74 12.31 3.46
CA THR A 67 -4.79 11.24 3.15
C THR A 67 -3.58 11.29 4.10
N PRO A 68 -2.79 10.22 4.25
CA PRO A 68 -1.52 10.30 4.97
C PRO A 68 -0.49 11.16 4.25
N THR A 69 -0.21 10.85 2.97
CA THR A 69 0.90 11.48 2.23
C THR A 69 0.45 12.59 1.28
N GLU A 70 1.37 13.52 1.00
CA GLU A 70 1.18 14.58 -0.01
C GLU A 70 0.96 14.00 -1.43
N HIS A 71 1.58 12.85 -1.75
CA HIS A 71 1.45 12.20 -3.05
C HIS A 71 0.03 11.66 -3.27
N LEU A 72 -0.57 11.04 -2.24
CA LEU A 72 -1.93 10.50 -2.30
C LEU A 72 -2.99 11.57 -2.63
N LYS A 73 -2.82 12.83 -2.18
CA LYS A 73 -3.73 13.93 -2.54
C LYS A 73 -3.89 14.09 -4.05
N TYR A 74 -2.79 13.99 -4.81
CA TYR A 74 -2.80 14.15 -6.26
C TYR A 74 -3.45 12.96 -6.96
N GLN A 75 -3.20 11.73 -6.49
CA GLN A 75 -3.86 10.52 -7.02
C GLN A 75 -5.36 10.52 -6.74
N TRP A 76 -5.78 10.98 -5.54
CA TRP A 76 -7.19 11.16 -5.20
C TRP A 76 -7.84 12.23 -6.07
N ALA A 77 -7.19 13.37 -6.31
CA ALA A 77 -7.71 14.41 -7.20
C ALA A 77 -7.81 13.95 -8.67
N GLU A 78 -6.86 13.16 -9.17
CA GLU A 78 -6.91 12.56 -10.50
C GLU A 78 -8.04 11.51 -10.62
N SER A 79 -8.14 10.61 -9.64
CA SER A 79 -9.20 9.60 -9.57
C SER A 79 -10.60 10.24 -9.47
N ALA A 80 -10.71 11.32 -8.68
CA ALA A 80 -11.94 12.09 -8.54
C ALA A 80 -12.30 12.80 -9.85
N ALA A 81 -11.33 13.43 -10.53
CA ALA A 81 -11.56 14.09 -11.80
C ALA A 81 -12.03 13.10 -12.89
N ALA A 82 -11.48 11.89 -12.92
CA ALA A 82 -11.94 10.80 -13.79
C ALA A 82 -13.37 10.31 -13.45
N ALA A 83 -13.82 10.51 -12.20
CA ALA A 83 -15.19 10.28 -11.75
C ALA A 83 -16.11 11.52 -11.85
N GLY A 84 -15.64 12.62 -12.46
CA GLY A 84 -16.40 13.86 -12.62
C GLY A 84 -16.43 14.79 -11.40
N VAL A 85 -15.57 14.56 -10.40
CA VAL A 85 -15.47 15.35 -9.17
C VAL A 85 -14.12 16.09 -9.13
N ALA A 86 -14.13 17.41 -9.30
CA ALA A 86 -12.92 18.22 -9.22
C ALA A 86 -12.56 18.50 -7.75
N LEU A 87 -11.43 17.94 -7.30
CA LEU A 87 -10.80 18.25 -6.01
C LEU A 87 -9.54 19.08 -6.23
N ASP A 88 -9.25 20.00 -5.31
CA ASP A 88 -8.00 20.78 -5.29
C ASP A 88 -6.94 20.10 -4.40
N PRO A 89 -5.85 19.52 -4.96
CA PRO A 89 -4.73 18.97 -4.20
C PRO A 89 -3.67 20.03 -3.85
N GLU A 90 -3.73 21.21 -4.46
CA GLU A 90 -2.81 22.34 -4.22
C GLU A 90 -3.28 23.25 -3.07
N PHE A 91 -4.39 22.90 -2.40
CA PHE A 91 -4.93 23.67 -1.28
C PHE A 91 -3.89 23.88 -0.17
N ARG A 92 -3.80 25.11 0.33
CA ARG A 92 -2.91 25.52 1.43
C ARG A 92 -3.73 26.25 2.48
N ASN A 93 -3.48 25.96 3.76
CA ASN A 93 -4.20 26.59 4.87
C ASN A 93 -4.07 28.13 4.85
N SER A 94 -2.90 28.65 4.43
CA SER A 94 -2.64 30.09 4.26
C SER A 94 -3.42 30.76 3.11
N ALA A 95 -4.07 29.99 2.25
CA ALA A 95 -5.01 30.52 1.27
C ALA A 95 -6.42 30.72 1.88
N GLY A 96 -6.85 29.83 2.80
CA GLY A 96 -8.18 29.82 3.43
C GLY A 96 -9.34 29.43 2.51
N GLY A 97 -9.34 29.90 1.27
CA GLY A 97 -10.34 29.62 0.23
C GLY A 97 -9.88 28.65 -0.85
N THR A 98 -10.85 28.13 -1.61
CA THR A 98 -10.68 27.25 -2.79
C THR A 98 -11.42 27.89 -3.98
N SER A 99 -11.02 27.61 -5.22
CA SER A 99 -11.81 28.04 -6.40
C SER A 99 -13.21 27.43 -6.38
N ARG A 100 -14.19 28.12 -6.98
CA ARG A 100 -15.58 27.62 -7.10
C ARG A 100 -15.74 26.47 -8.10
N ASP A 101 -14.76 26.27 -8.98
CA ASP A 101 -14.75 25.18 -9.96
C ASP A 101 -14.54 23.81 -9.31
N TYR A 102 -13.94 23.79 -8.11
CA TYR A 102 -13.69 22.59 -7.33
C TYR A 102 -14.86 22.31 -6.38
N GLN A 103 -15.37 21.08 -6.42
CA GLN A 103 -16.36 20.57 -5.47
C GLN A 103 -15.70 20.22 -4.11
N GLY A 104 -14.38 20.13 -4.05
CA GLY A 104 -13.69 19.79 -2.81
C GLY A 104 -12.19 20.07 -2.77
N ILE A 105 -11.54 19.59 -1.71
CA ILE A 105 -10.08 19.60 -1.54
C ILE A 105 -9.57 18.18 -1.26
N ALA A 106 -8.29 17.94 -1.56
CA ALA A 106 -7.53 16.86 -0.97
C ALA A 106 -6.43 17.46 -0.07
N ILE A 107 -6.26 16.91 1.14
CA ILE A 107 -5.32 17.41 2.16
C ILE A 107 -4.71 16.25 2.95
N THR A 108 -3.54 16.47 3.58
CA THR A 108 -2.93 15.48 4.49
C THR A 108 -3.50 15.58 5.91
N TYR A 109 -3.43 14.49 6.68
CA TYR A 109 -3.72 14.49 8.12
C TYR A 109 -2.94 15.58 8.87
N ALA A 110 -1.63 15.67 8.63
CA ALA A 110 -0.79 16.75 9.16
C ALA A 110 -1.26 18.15 8.72
N GLY A 111 -1.74 18.30 7.48
CA GLY A 111 -2.31 19.55 6.96
C GLY A 111 -3.61 19.97 7.65
N VAL A 112 -4.43 19.01 8.11
CA VAL A 112 -5.61 19.28 8.95
C VAL A 112 -5.17 19.63 10.37
N ALA A 113 -4.35 18.79 11.00
CA ALA A 113 -3.85 18.94 12.36
C ALA A 113 -3.13 20.27 12.59
N ALA A 114 -2.46 20.80 11.57
CA ALA A 114 -1.82 22.11 11.64
C ALA A 114 -2.79 23.29 11.82
N HIS A 115 -4.03 23.22 11.31
CA HIS A 115 -5.03 24.30 11.38
C HIS A 115 -6.48 23.76 11.53
N PRO A 116 -6.84 23.04 12.63
CA PRO A 116 -8.14 22.34 12.71
C PRO A 116 -9.34 23.28 12.58
N MET A 117 -9.28 24.44 13.23
CA MET A 117 -10.30 25.50 13.17
C MET A 117 -10.60 26.00 11.74
N LEU A 118 -9.61 26.02 10.84
CA LEU A 118 -9.86 26.40 9.44
C LEU A 118 -10.75 25.36 8.74
N HIS A 119 -10.49 24.09 9.01
CA HIS A 119 -11.25 22.99 8.45
C HIS A 119 -12.63 22.87 9.10
N ARG A 120 -12.73 23.03 10.42
CA ARG A 120 -14.02 23.12 11.13
C ARG A 120 -14.94 24.17 10.50
N ASN A 121 -14.44 25.40 10.33
CA ASN A 121 -15.20 26.47 9.69
C ASN A 121 -15.63 26.12 8.25
N ARG A 122 -14.83 25.36 7.49
CA ARG A 122 -15.20 24.89 6.15
C ARG A 122 -16.23 23.77 6.17
N THR A 123 -16.18 22.90 7.18
CA THR A 123 -17.11 21.79 7.42
C THR A 123 -18.48 22.29 7.90
N GLU A 124 -18.53 23.31 8.75
CA GLU A 124 -19.79 23.89 9.28
C GLU A 124 -20.54 24.74 8.24
N ASN A 125 -19.82 25.50 7.41
CA ASN A 125 -20.42 26.39 6.41
C ASN A 125 -20.87 25.70 5.12
N ARG A 126 -20.82 24.36 5.03
CA ARG A 126 -21.22 23.56 3.86
C ARG A 126 -21.79 22.22 4.28
N ARG A 127 -22.56 21.55 3.42
CA ARG A 127 -23.02 20.19 3.70
C ARG A 127 -21.94 19.25 3.20
N MET A 128 -21.00 18.91 4.09
CA MET A 128 -19.74 18.28 3.71
C MET A 128 -19.77 16.75 3.84
N LEU A 129 -19.29 16.06 2.80
CA LEU A 129 -18.73 14.72 2.91
C LEU A 129 -17.24 14.84 3.24
N VAL A 130 -16.79 14.18 4.31
CA VAL A 130 -15.36 13.97 4.58
C VAL A 130 -15.02 12.52 4.27
N ILE A 131 -13.98 12.30 3.46
CA ILE A 131 -13.43 10.98 3.18
C ILE A 131 -12.09 10.90 3.91
N LEU A 132 -11.95 9.91 4.79
CA LEU A 132 -10.78 9.68 5.63
C LEU A 132 -10.08 8.42 5.12
N ASP A 133 -9.06 8.58 4.27
CA ASP A 133 -8.34 7.47 3.64
C ASP A 133 -7.20 6.97 4.53
N GLU A 134 -7.10 5.65 4.69
CA GLU A 134 -6.23 4.97 5.66
C GLU A 134 -6.37 5.58 7.08
N ILE A 135 -7.61 5.59 7.61
CA ILE A 135 -7.97 6.32 8.84
C ILE A 135 -7.16 5.94 10.11
N HIS A 136 -6.48 4.78 10.10
CA HIS A 136 -5.58 4.39 11.18
C HIS A 136 -4.49 5.45 11.47
N HIS A 137 -4.06 6.22 10.47
CA HIS A 137 -3.11 7.32 10.66
C HIS A 137 -3.61 8.44 11.59
N ALA A 138 -4.92 8.56 11.85
CA ALA A 138 -5.43 9.47 12.88
C ALA A 138 -5.18 8.95 14.32
N GLY A 139 -4.74 7.70 14.48
CA GLY A 139 -4.26 7.12 15.74
C GLY A 139 -2.75 7.25 15.93
N ASP A 140 -1.95 7.19 14.85
CA ASP A 140 -0.46 7.27 14.85
C ASP A 140 0.09 8.46 15.66
N ALA A 141 -0.63 9.58 15.64
CA ALA A 141 -0.28 10.78 16.41
C ALA A 141 -1.54 11.39 17.03
N LYS A 142 -1.56 11.50 18.36
CA LYS A 142 -2.68 12.08 19.13
C LYS A 142 -3.14 13.46 18.61
N SER A 143 -2.20 14.31 18.18
CA SER A 143 -2.51 15.63 17.61
C SER A 143 -3.18 15.57 16.24
N TRP A 144 -2.99 14.48 15.48
CA TRP A 144 -3.74 14.23 14.24
C TRP A 144 -5.16 13.76 14.56
N GLY A 145 -5.33 12.86 15.54
CA GLY A 145 -6.64 12.44 16.03
C GLY A 145 -7.48 13.61 16.56
N GLU A 146 -6.94 14.40 17.48
CA GLU A 146 -7.59 15.61 18.02
C GLU A 146 -7.91 16.62 16.91
N GLY A 147 -6.98 16.86 15.99
CA GLY A 147 -7.17 17.78 14.87
C GLY A 147 -8.23 17.33 13.85
N VAL A 148 -8.31 16.01 13.58
CA VAL A 148 -9.34 15.39 12.72
C VAL A 148 -10.72 15.45 13.37
N TYR A 149 -10.79 15.15 14.67
CA TYR A 149 -12.04 15.23 15.42
C TYR A 149 -12.60 16.66 15.40
N GLU A 150 -11.76 17.64 15.76
CA GLU A 150 -12.16 19.05 15.82
C GLU A 150 -12.52 19.63 14.44
N ALA A 151 -11.80 19.25 13.38
CA ALA A 151 -12.07 19.71 12.02
C ALA A 151 -13.36 19.13 11.40
N PHE A 152 -13.74 17.90 11.79
CA PHE A 152 -14.73 17.11 11.04
C PHE A 152 -15.87 16.53 11.88
N GLU A 153 -15.95 16.79 13.19
CA GLU A 153 -17.18 16.54 13.97
C GLU A 153 -18.42 17.11 13.27
N PRO A 154 -18.48 18.38 12.82
CA PRO A 154 -19.70 18.94 12.24
C PRO A 154 -20.05 18.41 10.83
N ALA A 155 -19.31 17.45 10.28
CA ALA A 155 -19.54 16.90 8.95
C ALA A 155 -20.95 16.27 8.79
N THR A 156 -21.53 16.47 7.61
CA THR A 156 -22.84 15.92 7.23
C THR A 156 -22.75 14.42 6.95
N ARG A 157 -21.63 13.97 6.37
CA ARG A 157 -21.27 12.57 6.17
C ARG A 157 -19.76 12.38 6.35
N ARG A 158 -19.35 11.27 6.93
CA ARG A 158 -17.96 10.81 7.05
C ARG A 158 -17.86 9.39 6.53
N LEU A 159 -16.88 9.17 5.66
CA LEU A 159 -16.55 7.87 5.09
C LEU A 159 -15.12 7.52 5.43
N ALA A 160 -14.95 6.59 6.36
CA ALA A 160 -13.67 6.08 6.81
C ALA A 160 -13.27 4.87 5.98
N LEU A 161 -12.01 4.84 5.51
CA LEU A 161 -11.44 3.79 4.68
C LEU A 161 -10.18 3.27 5.37
N THR A 162 -9.97 1.95 5.39
CA THR A 162 -8.73 1.35 5.91
C THR A 162 -8.42 0.03 5.22
N GLY A 163 -7.13 -0.29 5.06
CA GLY A 163 -6.66 -1.62 4.61
C GLY A 163 -6.85 -2.71 5.67
N THR A 164 -6.93 -2.31 6.93
CA THR A 164 -6.78 -3.16 8.12
C THR A 164 -7.80 -2.80 9.20
N PRO A 165 -8.42 -3.78 9.89
CA PRO A 165 -9.04 -3.53 11.19
C PRO A 165 -7.94 -3.39 12.27
N PHE A 166 -8.24 -2.70 13.38
CA PHE A 166 -7.26 -2.40 14.42
C PHE A 166 -7.86 -2.54 15.83
N ARG A 167 -7.00 -2.81 16.82
CA ARG A 167 -7.32 -2.69 18.25
C ARG A 167 -7.15 -1.22 18.69
N SER A 168 -7.78 -0.84 19.79
CA SER A 168 -7.62 0.47 20.44
C SER A 168 -6.64 0.33 21.60
N ASP A 169 -5.35 0.25 21.30
CA ASP A 169 -4.34 -0.05 22.31
C ASP A 169 -4.05 1.16 23.21
N ASP A 170 -3.95 2.38 22.66
CA ASP A 170 -3.74 3.62 23.44
C ASP A 170 -4.57 4.85 23.00
N ASN A 171 -4.78 5.08 21.69
CA ASN A 171 -5.54 6.23 21.17
C ASN A 171 -6.74 5.75 20.31
N PRO A 172 -8.00 6.03 20.70
CA PRO A 172 -9.15 5.71 19.88
C PRO A 172 -9.22 6.63 18.65
N ILE A 173 -9.36 6.03 17.47
CA ILE A 173 -9.39 6.76 16.20
C ILE A 173 -10.71 7.52 16.03
N PRO A 174 -10.69 8.82 15.66
CA PRO A 174 -11.90 9.62 15.50
C PRO A 174 -12.94 8.97 14.58
N PHE A 175 -14.19 9.02 15.01
CA PHE A 175 -15.36 8.53 14.26
C PHE A 175 -15.40 7.02 14.00
N VAL A 176 -14.53 6.24 14.66
CA VAL A 176 -14.58 4.78 14.65
C VAL A 176 -15.22 4.26 15.93
N GLU A 177 -16.17 3.34 15.79
CA GLU A 177 -16.78 2.64 16.91
C GLU A 177 -15.92 1.42 17.29
N TYR A 178 -15.80 1.16 18.59
CA TYR A 178 -15.06 0.01 19.11
C TYR A 178 -15.99 -0.89 19.92
N VAL A 179 -15.83 -2.20 19.75
CA VAL A 179 -16.55 -3.24 20.50
C VAL A 179 -15.53 -4.22 21.10
N PRO A 180 -15.81 -4.84 22.27
CA PRO A 180 -14.94 -5.89 22.79
C PRO A 180 -14.83 -7.07 21.80
N ASP A 181 -13.62 -7.59 21.60
CA ASP A 181 -13.40 -8.89 20.97
C ASP A 181 -13.56 -10.04 21.99
N ALA A 182 -13.25 -11.28 21.60
CA ALA A 182 -13.47 -12.45 22.44
C ALA A 182 -12.56 -12.47 23.68
N GLU A 183 -11.41 -11.78 23.61
CA GLU A 183 -10.46 -11.57 24.71
C GLU A 183 -10.85 -10.36 25.58
N GLY A 184 -11.89 -9.61 25.19
CA GLY A 184 -12.38 -8.42 25.87
C GLY A 184 -11.69 -7.11 25.47
N ALA A 185 -10.76 -7.14 24.52
CA ALA A 185 -10.03 -5.95 24.06
C ALA A 185 -10.87 -5.11 23.07
N PRO A 186 -10.80 -3.77 23.12
CA PRO A 186 -11.57 -2.91 22.23
C PRO A 186 -11.06 -2.98 20.79
N ARG A 187 -11.88 -3.51 19.87
CA ARG A 187 -11.57 -3.70 18.44
C ARG A 187 -12.51 -2.88 17.56
N SER A 188 -11.97 -2.32 16.47
CA SER A 188 -12.73 -1.46 15.54
C SER A 188 -13.90 -2.20 14.87
N ARG A 189 -15.13 -1.69 14.99
CA ARG A 189 -16.30 -2.23 14.29
C ARG A 189 -16.43 -1.58 12.91
N ALA A 190 -16.42 -2.41 11.87
CA ALA A 190 -16.66 -1.97 10.49
C ALA A 190 -18.13 -2.10 10.09
N ASP A 191 -18.67 -1.10 9.39
CA ASP A 191 -19.98 -1.19 8.74
C ASP A 191 -19.95 -2.14 7.54
N HIS A 192 -18.81 -2.20 6.86
CA HIS A 192 -18.54 -3.18 5.81
C HIS A 192 -17.07 -3.60 5.85
N GLN A 193 -16.85 -4.92 5.81
CA GLN A 193 -15.52 -5.52 5.75
C GLN A 193 -15.39 -6.31 4.45
N TYR A 194 -14.22 -6.22 3.82
CA TYR A 194 -13.80 -7.02 2.68
C TYR A 194 -12.38 -7.54 2.93
N GLY A 195 -12.31 -8.76 3.46
CA GLY A 195 -11.08 -9.38 3.97
C GLY A 195 -10.12 -9.87 2.87
N TYR A 196 -8.92 -10.26 3.28
CA TYR A 196 -7.95 -10.91 2.38
C TYR A 196 -8.50 -12.24 1.83
N ALA A 197 -9.18 -13.05 2.66
CA ALA A 197 -9.86 -14.27 2.22
C ALA A 197 -10.91 -14.02 1.12
N GLU A 198 -11.83 -13.07 1.33
CA GLU A 198 -12.87 -12.73 0.36
C GLU A 198 -12.28 -12.17 -0.95
N ALA A 199 -11.24 -11.34 -0.84
CA ALA A 199 -10.53 -10.81 -2.00
C ALA A 199 -9.74 -11.87 -2.77
N LEU A 200 -9.26 -12.92 -2.10
CA LEU A 200 -8.60 -14.07 -2.73
C LEU A 200 -9.63 -14.91 -3.50
N ALA A 201 -10.80 -15.17 -2.91
CA ALA A 201 -11.92 -15.85 -3.56
C ALA A 201 -12.43 -15.07 -4.80
N ASP A 202 -12.57 -13.75 -4.68
CA ASP A 202 -12.91 -12.84 -5.79
C ASP A 202 -11.78 -12.69 -6.84
N ASN A 203 -10.61 -13.31 -6.64
CA ASN A 203 -9.41 -13.17 -7.49
C ASN A 203 -8.95 -11.69 -7.66
N VAL A 204 -9.19 -10.86 -6.64
CA VAL A 204 -8.79 -9.44 -6.55
C VAL A 204 -7.39 -9.28 -5.98
N VAL A 205 -6.95 -10.23 -5.15
CA VAL A 205 -5.58 -10.39 -4.67
C VAL A 205 -5.06 -11.78 -5.03
N ARG A 206 -3.73 -11.94 -5.03
CA ARG A 206 -3.04 -13.22 -5.18
C ARG A 206 -2.59 -13.78 -3.82
N PRO A 207 -2.39 -15.11 -3.69
CA PRO A 207 -1.89 -15.68 -2.46
C PRO A 207 -0.42 -15.31 -2.23
N VAL A 208 -0.10 -15.10 -0.96
CA VAL A 208 1.27 -14.95 -0.44
C VAL A 208 1.74 -16.29 0.13
N VAL A 209 3.04 -16.55 0.01
CA VAL A 209 3.78 -17.63 0.65
C VAL A 209 4.85 -17.01 1.55
N PHE A 210 5.00 -17.50 2.78
CA PHE A 210 6.01 -17.03 3.71
C PHE A 210 7.18 -18.02 3.81
N LEU A 211 8.41 -17.51 3.70
CA LEU A 211 9.63 -18.30 3.87
C LEU A 211 10.34 -17.81 5.12
N ALA A 212 10.31 -18.61 6.18
CA ALA A 212 10.95 -18.27 7.46
C ALA A 212 12.40 -18.76 7.46
N TYR A 213 13.33 -17.82 7.63
CA TYR A 213 14.77 -18.10 7.75
C TYR A 213 15.21 -17.98 9.21
N SER A 214 15.82 -19.05 9.70
CA SER A 214 16.52 -19.12 10.99
C SER A 214 17.95 -18.62 10.79
N GLY A 215 18.67 -18.52 11.90
CA GLY A 215 20.08 -18.20 11.93
C GLY A 215 20.61 -18.21 13.35
N THR A 216 21.78 -18.81 13.54
CA THR A 216 22.54 -18.73 14.80
C THR A 216 23.21 -17.37 14.84
N SER A 217 22.70 -16.46 15.68
CA SER A 217 23.22 -15.11 15.84
C SER A 217 24.14 -15.01 17.06
N ASN A 218 25.34 -14.45 16.86
CA ASN A 218 26.34 -14.27 17.90
C ASN A 218 26.60 -12.77 18.12
N TRP A 219 26.47 -12.30 19.36
CA TRP A 219 26.74 -10.91 19.73
C TRP A 219 27.46 -10.77 21.07
N ARG A 220 28.21 -9.69 21.24
CA ARG A 220 28.81 -9.30 22.52
C ARG A 220 28.00 -8.17 23.18
N THR A 221 27.65 -8.36 24.44
CA THR A 221 26.96 -7.36 25.26
C THR A 221 27.93 -6.25 25.71
N SER A 222 27.40 -5.15 26.23
CA SER A 222 28.20 -4.08 26.83
C SER A 222 28.97 -4.51 28.10
N ALA A 223 28.64 -5.66 28.69
CA ALA A 223 29.39 -6.27 29.78
C ALA A 223 30.59 -7.12 29.30
N GLY A 224 30.74 -7.31 27.98
CA GLY A 224 31.78 -8.16 27.37
C GLY A 224 31.40 -9.63 27.25
N GLU A 225 30.21 -10.02 27.71
CA GLU A 225 29.67 -11.38 27.58
C GLU A 225 29.26 -11.67 26.14
N GLU A 226 29.64 -12.84 25.63
CA GLU A 226 29.28 -13.31 24.29
C GLU A 226 28.07 -14.24 24.41
N ILE A 227 26.99 -13.88 23.70
CA ILE A 227 25.73 -14.62 23.68
C ILE A 227 25.53 -15.16 22.26
N SER A 228 25.19 -16.44 22.18
CA SER A 228 24.75 -17.13 20.96
C SER A 228 23.28 -17.51 21.13
N ALA A 229 22.46 -17.25 20.12
CA ALA A 229 21.05 -17.62 20.10
C ALA A 229 20.55 -17.87 18.67
N ARG A 230 19.75 -18.92 18.47
CA ARG A 230 19.17 -19.27 17.17
C ARG A 230 17.76 -18.72 17.02
N LEU A 231 17.49 -18.00 15.92
CA LEU A 231 16.13 -17.61 15.55
C LEU A 231 15.26 -18.85 15.30
N GLY A 232 14.03 -18.88 15.82
CA GLY A 232 13.15 -20.06 15.80
C GLY A 232 13.24 -20.96 17.04
N GLU A 233 14.29 -20.86 17.87
CA GLU A 233 14.36 -21.55 19.16
C GLU A 233 13.65 -20.76 20.30
N PRO A 234 13.28 -21.42 21.42
CA PRO A 234 12.68 -20.74 22.57
C PRO A 234 13.66 -19.76 23.25
N LEU A 235 13.42 -18.46 23.06
CA LEU A 235 14.25 -17.36 23.56
C LEU A 235 13.44 -16.35 24.37
N THR A 236 14.08 -15.67 25.31
CA THR A 236 13.46 -14.49 25.97
C THR A 236 13.24 -13.36 24.97
N ARG A 237 12.31 -12.44 25.24
CA ARG A 237 12.01 -11.33 24.33
C ARG A 237 13.24 -10.46 24.02
N GLU A 238 14.10 -10.24 25.01
CA GLU A 238 15.37 -9.50 24.85
C GLU A 238 16.35 -10.25 23.94
N GLN A 239 16.55 -11.55 24.16
CA GLN A 239 17.39 -12.38 23.29
C GLN A 239 16.84 -12.46 21.87
N THR A 240 15.53 -12.60 21.69
CA THR A 240 14.86 -12.58 20.38
C THR A 240 15.08 -11.25 19.66
N ALA A 241 14.93 -10.11 20.35
CA ALA A 241 15.16 -8.79 19.76
C ALA A 241 16.63 -8.57 19.39
N MET A 242 17.58 -9.07 20.19
CA MET A 242 19.02 -8.97 19.90
C MET A 242 19.45 -9.91 18.77
N ALA A 243 19.00 -11.16 18.76
CA ALA A 243 19.24 -12.10 17.67
C ALA A 243 18.65 -11.58 16.34
N TRP A 244 17.42 -11.06 16.37
CA TRP A 244 16.79 -10.47 15.19
C TRP A 244 17.55 -9.26 14.65
N ARG A 245 18.01 -8.35 15.53
CA ARG A 245 18.88 -7.21 15.13
C ARG A 245 20.21 -7.68 14.54
N THR A 246 20.79 -8.76 15.07
CA THR A 246 22.07 -9.33 14.62
C THR A 246 21.93 -10.03 13.26
N ALA A 247 20.85 -10.78 13.03
CA ALA A 247 20.54 -11.39 11.73
C ALA A 247 20.29 -10.33 10.62
N LEU A 248 19.78 -9.15 10.98
CA LEU A 248 19.57 -8.04 10.05
C LEU A 248 20.85 -7.23 9.72
N ASP A 249 21.99 -7.55 10.35
CA ASP A 249 23.27 -6.89 10.11
C ASP A 249 23.74 -7.10 8.66
N PRO A 250 23.95 -6.04 7.86
CA PRO A 250 24.47 -6.17 6.49
C PRO A 250 25.91 -6.72 6.39
N SER A 251 26.62 -6.86 7.51
CA SER A 251 27.98 -7.40 7.60
C SER A 251 28.08 -8.83 8.12
N GLY A 252 26.97 -9.41 8.60
CA GLY A 252 26.87 -10.85 8.86
C GLY A 252 26.41 -11.64 7.63
N ASP A 253 26.51 -12.97 7.66
CA ASP A 253 26.25 -13.84 6.52
C ASP A 253 24.76 -14.11 6.26
N TRP A 254 23.89 -13.90 7.26
CA TRP A 254 22.44 -14.13 7.18
C TRP A 254 21.77 -13.32 6.07
N MET A 255 22.01 -12.00 6.04
CA MET A 255 21.39 -11.12 5.06
C MET A 255 21.87 -11.38 3.62
N PRO A 256 23.17 -11.54 3.32
CA PRO A 256 23.66 -12.03 2.03
C PRO A 256 22.96 -13.33 1.55
N ALA A 257 22.84 -14.33 2.44
CA ALA A 257 22.22 -15.61 2.10
C ALA A 257 20.72 -15.46 1.78
N VAL A 258 19.96 -14.74 2.62
CA VAL A 258 18.53 -14.48 2.39
C VAL A 258 18.30 -13.66 1.12
N LEU A 259 19.14 -12.66 0.83
CA LEU A 259 19.08 -11.90 -0.42
C LEU A 259 19.38 -12.79 -1.65
N ALA A 260 20.31 -13.74 -1.54
CA ALA A 260 20.62 -14.69 -2.61
C ALA A 260 19.51 -15.74 -2.83
N ALA A 261 18.88 -16.24 -1.76
CA ALA A 261 17.68 -17.08 -1.85
C ALA A 261 16.49 -16.31 -2.46
N ALA A 262 16.30 -15.05 -2.06
CA ALA A 262 15.25 -14.20 -2.60
C ALA A 262 15.48 -13.85 -4.08
N ASP A 263 16.73 -13.69 -4.54
CA ASP A 263 17.03 -13.51 -5.97
C ASP A 263 16.80 -14.78 -6.80
N ARG A 264 17.20 -15.95 -6.28
CA ARG A 264 16.86 -17.26 -6.87
C ARG A 264 15.33 -17.41 -7.01
N ARG A 265 14.56 -17.06 -5.97
CA ARG A 265 13.09 -17.09 -5.99
C ARG A 265 12.50 -16.06 -6.96
N LEU A 266 13.08 -14.85 -7.05
CA LEU A 266 12.65 -13.83 -8.01
C LEU A 266 12.88 -14.29 -9.45
N GLN A 267 13.98 -14.99 -9.71
CA GLN A 267 14.24 -15.58 -11.03
C GLN A 267 13.19 -16.65 -11.40
N SER A 268 12.88 -17.57 -10.47
CA SER A 268 11.80 -18.56 -10.61
C SER A 268 10.44 -17.92 -10.95
N HIS A 269 10.08 -16.78 -10.34
CA HIS A 269 8.87 -16.02 -10.72
C HIS A 269 8.93 -15.44 -12.15
N ARG A 270 10.10 -14.97 -12.59
CA ARG A 270 10.27 -14.37 -13.93
C ARG A 270 10.23 -15.42 -15.05
N ASP A 271 10.83 -16.58 -14.82
CA ASP A 271 10.79 -17.71 -15.74
C ASP A 271 9.43 -18.44 -15.69
N GLY A 272 8.77 -18.46 -14.52
CA GLY A 272 7.44 -19.04 -14.27
C GLY A 272 6.25 -18.21 -14.76
N GLY A 273 6.45 -17.27 -15.71
CA GLY A 273 5.36 -16.55 -16.38
C GLY A 273 5.15 -15.08 -15.96
N MET A 274 5.93 -14.55 -15.01
CA MET A 274 5.89 -13.14 -14.59
C MET A 274 7.20 -12.40 -14.98
N PRO A 275 7.53 -12.27 -16.29
CA PRO A 275 8.89 -11.92 -16.77
C PRO A 275 9.41 -10.53 -16.36
N ASP A 276 8.55 -9.67 -15.85
CA ASP A 276 8.85 -8.35 -15.32
C ASP A 276 8.78 -8.26 -13.78
N ALA A 277 8.66 -9.39 -13.07
CA ALA A 277 8.57 -9.42 -11.61
C ALA A 277 9.73 -8.67 -10.95
N GLY A 278 9.39 -7.86 -9.95
CA GLY A 278 10.32 -7.12 -9.11
C GLY A 278 10.38 -7.69 -7.68
N GLY A 279 11.53 -7.54 -7.05
CA GLY A 279 11.74 -7.75 -5.63
C GLY A 279 11.78 -6.42 -4.86
N LEU A 280 11.33 -6.43 -3.60
CA LEU A 280 11.44 -5.31 -2.67
C LEU A 280 12.08 -5.76 -1.35
N VAL A 281 13.20 -5.14 -0.98
CA VAL A 281 13.77 -5.22 0.37
C VAL A 281 13.25 -4.06 1.21
N ILE A 282 12.64 -4.35 2.35
CA ILE A 282 12.10 -3.35 3.30
C ILE A 282 13.11 -3.20 4.45
N ALA A 283 13.87 -2.12 4.45
CA ALA A 283 14.93 -1.85 5.41
C ALA A 283 14.47 -1.01 6.62
N THR A 284 15.11 -1.24 7.77
CA THR A 284 14.92 -0.46 9.01
C THR A 284 15.20 1.05 8.82
N ASP A 285 16.31 1.38 8.15
CA ASP A 285 16.89 2.72 8.04
C ASP A 285 17.72 2.90 6.74
N GLN A 286 18.21 4.12 6.50
CA GLN A 286 18.95 4.49 5.27
C GLN A 286 20.36 3.90 5.16
N THR A 287 21.02 3.60 6.27
CA THR A 287 22.33 2.95 6.30
C THR A 287 22.16 1.49 5.89
N ALA A 288 21.22 0.79 6.51
CA ALA A 288 20.84 -0.57 6.17
C ALA A 288 20.42 -0.68 4.69
N ALA A 289 19.55 0.22 4.19
CA ALA A 289 19.14 0.23 2.78
C ALA A 289 20.29 0.42 1.79
N ARG A 290 21.25 1.33 2.06
CA ARG A 290 22.43 1.52 1.20
C ARG A 290 23.36 0.30 1.25
N ALA A 291 23.45 -0.39 2.39
CA ALA A 291 24.24 -1.62 2.53
C ALA A 291 23.60 -2.83 1.84
N TYR A 292 22.30 -3.10 2.05
CA TYR A 292 21.57 -4.16 1.33
C TYR A 292 21.59 -3.95 -0.18
N ALA A 293 21.56 -2.70 -0.64
CA ALA A 293 21.73 -2.37 -2.06
C ALA A 293 23.12 -2.74 -2.62
N ALA A 294 24.18 -2.63 -1.80
CA ALA A 294 25.52 -3.09 -2.17
C ALA A 294 25.59 -4.63 -2.19
N LEU A 295 25.00 -5.32 -1.22
CA LEU A 295 24.88 -6.79 -1.21
C LEU A 295 24.16 -7.30 -2.47
N LEU A 296 22.99 -6.75 -2.80
CA LEU A 296 22.26 -7.09 -4.03
C LEU A 296 23.06 -6.77 -5.31
N THR A 297 23.89 -5.72 -5.31
CA THR A 297 24.78 -5.43 -6.44
C THR A 297 25.85 -6.51 -6.59
N GLY A 298 26.39 -7.05 -5.49
CA GLY A 298 27.33 -8.17 -5.50
C GLY A 298 26.70 -9.49 -5.94
N ILE A 299 25.49 -9.79 -5.44
CA ILE A 299 24.74 -11.01 -5.74
C ILE A 299 24.26 -11.06 -7.20
N THR A 300 23.73 -9.94 -7.72
CA THR A 300 23.04 -9.91 -9.02
C THR A 300 23.85 -9.28 -10.16
N GLY A 301 25.00 -8.65 -9.85
CA GLY A 301 25.76 -7.83 -10.79
C GLY A 301 25.09 -6.50 -11.21
N VAL A 302 23.86 -6.24 -10.75
CA VAL A 302 23.04 -5.07 -11.13
C VAL A 302 22.71 -4.24 -9.90
N ARG A 303 22.84 -2.91 -10.01
CA ARG A 303 22.47 -2.00 -8.91
C ARG A 303 20.94 -1.94 -8.77
N PRO A 304 20.36 -2.15 -7.58
CA PRO A 304 18.93 -2.00 -7.36
C PRO A 304 18.52 -0.52 -7.27
N ALA A 305 17.24 -0.24 -7.48
CA ALA A 305 16.66 1.08 -7.25
C ALA A 305 16.60 1.38 -5.74
N VAL A 306 17.31 2.41 -5.27
CA VAL A 306 17.34 2.77 -3.83
C VAL A 306 16.41 3.95 -3.57
N VAL A 307 15.44 3.75 -2.67
CA VAL A 307 14.38 4.70 -2.35
C VAL A 307 14.40 5.00 -0.86
N LEU A 308 14.85 6.20 -0.50
CA LEU A 308 15.01 6.61 0.89
C LEU A 308 13.91 7.62 1.26
N SER A 309 13.44 7.56 2.50
CA SER A 309 12.27 8.32 2.99
C SER A 309 12.37 9.83 2.82
N ASP A 310 13.60 10.36 2.86
CA ASP A 310 13.86 11.80 3.00
C ASP A 310 14.41 12.44 1.71
N GLU A 311 14.68 11.64 0.67
CA GLU A 311 15.25 12.14 -0.59
C GLU A 311 14.16 12.66 -1.53
N ALA A 312 14.28 13.93 -1.95
CA ALA A 312 13.42 14.53 -2.96
C ALA A 312 13.46 13.72 -4.27
N GLY A 313 12.28 13.33 -4.78
CA GLY A 313 12.15 12.42 -5.92
C GLY A 313 11.96 10.94 -5.55
N GLY A 314 11.85 10.58 -4.27
CA GLY A 314 11.58 9.19 -3.84
C GLY A 314 10.35 8.57 -4.52
N SER A 315 9.23 9.30 -4.60
CA SER A 315 8.02 8.85 -5.33
C SER A 315 8.25 8.68 -6.82
N ASP A 316 9.07 9.53 -7.44
CA ASP A 316 9.38 9.46 -8.87
C ASP A 316 10.24 8.23 -9.19
N ARG A 317 11.20 7.88 -8.32
CA ARG A 317 11.97 6.61 -8.43
C ARG A 317 11.07 5.38 -8.32
N ILE A 318 10.08 5.37 -7.42
CA ILE A 318 9.12 4.25 -7.34
C ILE A 318 8.27 4.21 -8.62
N ALA A 319 7.84 5.36 -9.16
CA ALA A 319 7.08 5.43 -10.40
C ALA A 319 7.92 5.06 -11.65
N GLU A 320 9.23 5.29 -11.63
CA GLU A 320 10.19 4.80 -12.63
C GLU A 320 10.34 3.27 -12.51
N PHE A 321 10.66 2.75 -11.32
CA PHE A 321 10.78 1.31 -11.06
C PHE A 321 9.48 0.55 -11.39
N SER A 322 8.31 1.11 -11.11
CA SER A 322 7.00 0.52 -11.44
C SER A 322 6.76 0.39 -12.96
N ARG A 323 7.47 1.17 -13.78
CA ARG A 323 7.44 1.11 -15.26
C ARG A 323 8.67 0.45 -15.88
N SER A 324 9.74 0.21 -15.10
CA SER A 324 10.95 -0.48 -15.54
C SER A 324 10.80 -2.00 -15.48
N THR A 325 11.75 -2.74 -16.05
CA THR A 325 11.86 -4.21 -15.91
C THR A 325 12.90 -4.63 -14.86
N GLU A 326 13.45 -3.69 -14.10
CA GLU A 326 14.53 -3.90 -13.13
C GLU A 326 14.16 -4.94 -12.08
N ARG A 327 15.16 -5.70 -11.60
CA ARG A 327 14.91 -6.83 -10.69
C ARG A 327 14.58 -6.35 -9.27
N TRP A 328 15.28 -5.36 -8.73
CA TRP A 328 15.20 -5.04 -7.29
C TRP A 328 15.02 -3.57 -6.96
N MET A 329 14.22 -3.31 -5.92
CA MET A 329 14.12 -2.04 -5.20
C MET A 329 14.44 -2.26 -3.72
N VAL A 330 15.11 -1.29 -3.09
CA VAL A 330 15.37 -1.27 -1.64
C VAL A 330 14.77 0.01 -1.07
N ALA A 331 13.90 -0.10 -0.06
CA ALA A 331 13.17 1.03 0.51
C ALA A 331 13.26 1.08 2.04
N VAL A 332 13.27 2.29 2.60
CA VAL A 332 13.36 2.54 4.06
C VAL A 332 12.00 2.84 4.65
N ARG A 333 11.49 1.95 5.50
CA ARG A 333 10.12 2.06 6.05
C ARG A 333 9.12 2.36 4.90
N MET A 334 8.08 3.16 5.14
CA MET A 334 6.97 3.33 4.18
C MET A 334 7.11 4.52 3.22
N VAL A 335 8.19 4.59 2.45
CA VAL A 335 8.33 5.59 1.33
C VAL A 335 7.28 5.41 0.22
N SER A 336 6.48 4.33 0.26
CA SER A 336 5.52 3.92 -0.76
C SER A 336 4.06 3.93 -0.28
N GLU A 337 3.69 4.76 0.70
CA GLU A 337 2.29 5.12 0.95
C GLU A 337 1.74 6.00 -0.19
N GLY A 338 1.29 5.34 -1.25
CA GLY A 338 0.60 5.93 -2.39
C GLY A 338 1.02 5.34 -3.73
N VAL A 339 2.32 5.13 -3.96
CA VAL A 339 2.77 4.61 -5.26
C VAL A 339 2.55 3.09 -5.33
N ASP A 340 1.71 2.66 -6.27
CA ASP A 340 1.47 1.24 -6.54
C ASP A 340 2.58 0.64 -7.42
N VAL A 341 2.99 -0.60 -7.10
CA VAL A 341 3.97 -1.36 -7.86
C VAL A 341 3.47 -2.81 -8.03
N PRO A 342 2.45 -3.04 -8.87
CA PRO A 342 1.80 -4.37 -8.98
C PRO A 342 2.72 -5.49 -9.48
N ARG A 343 3.93 -5.18 -9.96
CA ARG A 343 4.94 -6.17 -10.37
C ARG A 343 5.80 -6.72 -9.22
N LEU A 344 5.66 -6.23 -7.98
CA LEU A 344 6.42 -6.74 -6.82
C LEU A 344 5.97 -8.16 -6.43
N ALA A 345 6.75 -9.18 -6.78
CA ALA A 345 6.43 -10.58 -6.48
C ALA A 345 7.21 -11.15 -5.28
N VAL A 346 8.42 -10.64 -5.02
CA VAL A 346 9.28 -11.11 -3.93
C VAL A 346 9.52 -10.01 -2.92
N GLY A 347 9.30 -10.31 -1.63
CA GLY A 347 9.58 -9.40 -0.52
C GLY A 347 10.69 -9.94 0.38
N VAL A 348 11.54 -9.07 0.92
CA VAL A 348 12.46 -9.39 2.01
C VAL A 348 12.20 -8.43 3.17
N TYR A 349 11.75 -8.98 4.30
CA TYR A 349 11.37 -8.24 5.50
C TYR A 349 12.62 -7.92 6.36
N ALA A 350 13.48 -7.06 5.83
CA ALA A 350 14.76 -6.69 6.42
C ALA A 350 14.64 -5.55 7.47
N THR A 351 13.66 -5.65 8.36
CA THR A 351 13.31 -4.61 9.34
C THR A 351 12.88 -5.21 10.68
N SER A 352 13.19 -4.51 11.78
CA SER A 352 12.88 -4.91 13.16
C SER A 352 11.48 -4.49 13.65
N ALA A 353 10.62 -3.99 12.76
CA ALA A 353 9.23 -3.65 13.09
C ALA A 353 8.35 -4.91 13.17
N SER A 354 7.62 -5.09 14.27
CA SER A 354 6.77 -6.27 14.52
C SER A 354 5.27 -5.97 14.61
N THR A 355 4.84 -4.71 14.50
CA THR A 355 3.43 -4.36 14.75
C THR A 355 2.50 -4.94 13.67
N PRO A 356 1.30 -5.47 14.04
CA PRO A 356 0.38 -6.10 13.09
C PRO A 356 -0.02 -5.18 11.92
N LEU A 357 -0.18 -3.88 12.21
CA LEU A 357 -0.49 -2.86 11.21
C LEU A 357 0.62 -2.70 10.17
N TYR A 358 1.87 -2.54 10.63
CA TYR A 358 3.03 -2.39 9.74
C TYR A 358 3.26 -3.64 8.89
N PHE A 359 3.14 -4.83 9.50
CA PHE A 359 3.23 -6.10 8.77
C PHE A 359 2.16 -6.20 7.69
N ALA A 360 0.88 -5.95 8.02
CA ALA A 360 -0.21 -5.99 7.04
C ALA A 360 -0.06 -4.92 5.93
N GLN A 361 0.43 -3.72 6.25
CA GLN A 361 0.77 -2.68 5.26
C GLN A 361 1.92 -3.12 4.33
N ALA A 362 2.95 -3.79 4.87
CA ALA A 362 4.08 -4.32 4.11
C ALA A 362 3.66 -5.46 3.17
N ILE A 363 2.94 -6.46 3.68
CA ILE A 363 2.40 -7.58 2.88
C ILE A 363 1.38 -7.07 1.84
N GLY A 364 0.61 -6.02 2.18
CA GLY A 364 -0.29 -5.27 1.29
C GLY A 364 0.34 -4.68 0.02
N ARG A 365 1.67 -4.70 -0.10
CA ARG A 365 2.43 -4.30 -1.30
C ARG A 365 2.57 -5.46 -2.30
N PHE A 366 2.53 -6.70 -1.83
CA PHE A 366 2.75 -7.91 -2.64
C PHE A 366 1.45 -8.62 -3.02
N VAL A 367 0.40 -8.56 -2.19
CA VAL A 367 -0.91 -9.22 -2.43
C VAL A 367 -1.61 -8.80 -3.73
N ARG A 368 -1.26 -7.65 -4.33
CA ARG A 368 -1.93 -7.13 -5.52
C ARG A 368 -1.67 -8.05 -6.72
N SER A 369 -2.74 -8.51 -7.37
CA SER A 369 -2.70 -9.29 -8.60
C SER A 369 -2.92 -8.39 -9.83
N ARG A 370 -2.22 -8.71 -10.92
CA ARG A 370 -2.44 -8.17 -12.27
C ARG A 370 -3.09 -9.20 -13.17
N ARG A 371 -2.78 -10.48 -12.93
CA ARG A 371 -3.31 -11.66 -13.62
C ARG A 371 -3.61 -12.78 -12.62
N GLN A 372 -4.61 -13.59 -12.94
CA GLN A 372 -4.86 -14.84 -12.24
C GLN A 372 -3.63 -15.78 -12.36
N GLY A 373 -3.34 -16.54 -11.32
CA GLY A 373 -2.16 -17.43 -11.27
C GLY A 373 -0.83 -16.78 -10.84
N GLU A 374 -0.71 -15.44 -10.86
CA GLU A 374 0.42 -14.78 -10.18
C GLU A 374 0.37 -15.10 -8.68
N THR A 375 1.53 -15.32 -8.05
CA THR A 375 1.66 -15.49 -6.59
C THR A 375 2.76 -14.57 -6.03
N ALA A 376 2.87 -14.47 -4.71
CA ALA A 376 3.91 -13.69 -4.05
C ALA A 376 4.70 -14.56 -3.05
N SER A 377 5.95 -14.19 -2.77
CA SER A 377 6.82 -14.89 -1.82
C SER A 377 7.55 -13.89 -0.94
N VAL A 378 7.34 -13.93 0.38
CA VAL A 378 7.95 -12.99 1.32
C VAL A 378 8.85 -13.74 2.30
N PHE A 379 10.12 -13.35 2.29
CA PHE A 379 11.16 -13.85 3.19
C PHE A 379 11.08 -13.08 4.51
N VAL A 380 10.95 -13.81 5.62
CA VAL A 380 10.83 -13.26 6.98
C VAL A 380 11.83 -13.93 7.92
N PRO A 381 12.39 -13.21 8.92
CA PRO A 381 13.12 -13.82 10.02
C PRO A 381 12.22 -14.77 10.83
N SER A 382 12.78 -15.89 11.31
CA SER A 382 12.08 -16.84 12.20
C SER A 382 11.93 -16.26 13.61
N VAL A 383 10.94 -15.36 13.76
CA VAL A 383 10.64 -14.59 14.98
C VAL A 383 9.17 -14.80 15.32
N PRO A 384 8.81 -15.31 16.52
CA PRO A 384 7.44 -15.76 16.84
C PRO A 384 6.31 -14.77 16.51
N VAL A 385 6.52 -13.46 16.71
CA VAL A 385 5.52 -12.43 16.38
C VAL A 385 5.28 -12.32 14.87
N LEU A 386 6.32 -12.42 14.04
CA LEU A 386 6.17 -12.45 12.57
C LEU A 386 5.56 -13.77 12.09
N LEU A 387 5.92 -14.90 12.72
CA LEU A 387 5.38 -16.22 12.39
C LEU A 387 3.88 -16.32 12.71
N GLY A 388 3.42 -15.74 13.82
CA GLY A 388 2.00 -15.62 14.15
C GLY A 388 1.22 -14.81 13.12
N LEU A 389 1.73 -13.61 12.77
CA LEU A 389 1.10 -12.73 11.78
C LEU A 389 1.09 -13.33 10.35
N ALA A 390 2.13 -14.09 9.99
CA ALA A 390 2.12 -14.91 8.78
C ALA A 390 1.04 -15.99 8.84
N SER A 391 0.97 -16.74 9.95
CA SER A 391 0.03 -17.84 10.17
C SER A 391 -1.45 -17.39 10.14
N GLU A 392 -1.77 -16.18 10.60
CA GLU A 392 -3.11 -15.59 10.46
C GLU A 392 -3.52 -15.37 8.99
N LEU A 393 -2.57 -14.98 8.13
CA LEU A 393 -2.79 -14.80 6.70
C LEU A 393 -2.81 -16.14 5.94
N GLU A 394 -1.96 -17.09 6.34
CA GLU A 394 -1.96 -18.49 5.87
C GLU A 394 -3.33 -19.13 6.13
N ALA A 395 -3.86 -19.02 7.36
CA ALA A 395 -5.16 -19.58 7.73
C ALA A 395 -6.33 -18.99 6.91
N GLN A 396 -6.27 -17.69 6.61
CA GLN A 396 -7.23 -17.01 5.72
C GLN A 396 -7.12 -17.48 4.26
N ARG A 397 -5.91 -17.78 3.77
CA ARG A 397 -5.68 -18.35 2.44
C ARG A 397 -6.21 -19.80 2.35
N ASP A 398 -5.82 -20.65 3.29
CA ASP A 398 -6.14 -22.08 3.29
C ASP A 398 -7.65 -22.35 3.40
N HIS A 399 -8.39 -21.49 4.11
CA HIS A 399 -9.85 -21.56 4.19
C HIS A 399 -10.54 -21.38 2.82
N VAL A 400 -9.91 -20.60 1.92
CA VAL A 400 -10.45 -20.26 0.58
C VAL A 400 -10.02 -21.28 -0.47
N LEU A 401 -8.76 -21.73 -0.43
CA LEU A 401 -8.21 -22.68 -1.41
C LEU A 401 -8.61 -24.15 -1.12
N GLY A 402 -9.00 -24.46 0.12
CA GLY A 402 -9.51 -25.76 0.54
C GLY A 402 -8.44 -26.68 1.13
N LYS A 403 -8.80 -27.39 2.20
CA LYS A 403 -7.88 -28.23 2.99
C LYS A 403 -8.01 -29.74 2.69
N PRO A 404 -6.90 -30.48 2.55
CA PRO A 404 -6.79 -31.87 3.01
C PRO A 404 -6.85 -31.94 4.55
N GLN A 405 -7.17 -33.11 5.12
CA GLN A 405 -7.24 -33.28 6.58
C GLN A 405 -5.84 -33.24 7.22
N ARG A 406 -5.71 -32.55 8.36
CA ARG A 406 -4.49 -32.49 9.19
C ARG A 406 -4.66 -33.35 10.46
N PRO A 407 -3.56 -33.88 11.04
CA PRO A 407 -3.45 -34.08 12.49
C PRO A 407 -3.43 -32.71 13.20
N GLU A 408 -3.76 -32.68 14.49
CA GLU A 408 -3.71 -31.44 15.28
C GLU A 408 -2.29 -31.22 15.84
N GLU A 409 -1.69 -30.07 15.54
CA GLU A 409 -0.52 -29.55 16.26
C GLU A 409 -0.99 -28.55 17.33
N VAL A 410 -0.46 -28.68 18.54
CA VAL A 410 -0.82 -27.83 19.70
C VAL A 410 0.29 -26.82 19.94
N TRP A 411 0.06 -25.58 19.55
CA TRP A 411 0.92 -24.44 19.90
C TRP A 411 0.37 -23.77 21.17
N ASN A 412 1.24 -23.22 22.03
CA ASN A 412 0.85 -22.73 23.35
C ASN A 412 0.43 -21.25 23.33
N ASP A 413 -0.88 -20.99 23.20
CA ASP A 413 -1.46 -19.63 23.12
C ASP A 413 -1.06 -18.67 24.26
N ALA A 414 -0.62 -19.19 25.41
CA ALA A 414 -0.12 -18.39 26.53
C ALA A 414 1.14 -17.58 26.15
N GLU A 415 2.05 -18.17 25.36
CA GLU A 415 3.36 -17.57 25.05
C GLU A 415 3.24 -16.46 23.99
N LEU A 416 2.33 -16.61 23.02
CA LEU A 416 1.99 -15.53 22.08
C LEU A 416 1.35 -14.33 22.80
N ASN A 417 0.43 -14.57 23.74
CA ASN A 417 -0.26 -13.48 24.45
C ASN A 417 0.68 -12.69 25.37
N GLU A 418 1.67 -13.34 25.98
CA GLU A 418 2.77 -12.61 26.63
C GLU A 418 3.51 -11.72 25.62
N ALA A 419 4.04 -12.32 24.54
CA ALA A 419 4.87 -11.62 23.55
C ALA A 419 4.19 -10.40 22.93
N ASN A 420 2.88 -10.46 22.70
CA ASN A 420 2.07 -9.40 22.10
C ASN A 420 1.74 -8.21 23.03
N THR A 421 2.13 -8.25 24.31
CA THR A 421 1.93 -7.11 25.22
C THR A 421 2.93 -5.99 24.93
N VAL A 422 2.52 -5.00 24.13
CA VAL A 422 3.31 -3.80 23.82
C VAL A 422 3.41 -2.88 25.06
N LYS A 423 4.61 -2.33 25.28
CA LYS A 423 4.82 -1.09 26.03
C LYS A 423 5.85 -0.26 25.28
N ASP A 424 5.49 0.96 24.90
CA ASP A 424 6.44 1.92 24.37
C ASP A 424 7.34 2.44 25.50
N GLU A 425 8.64 2.21 25.40
CA GLU A 425 9.63 2.99 26.14
C GLU A 425 10.19 4.09 25.23
N PRO A 426 10.30 5.35 25.73
CA PRO A 426 10.81 6.45 24.93
C PRO A 426 12.30 6.22 24.61
N GLY A 427 12.71 6.53 23.38
CA GLY A 427 14.05 6.18 22.88
C GLY A 427 15.21 6.72 23.72
N GLU A 428 15.81 5.85 24.53
CA GLU A 428 17.16 6.08 25.08
C GLU A 428 18.19 6.14 23.95
N GLN A 429 19.26 6.91 24.15
CA GLN A 429 20.40 6.88 23.25
C GLN A 429 21.14 5.54 23.41
N GLU A 430 21.36 4.84 22.30
CA GLU A 430 21.67 3.41 22.30
C GLU A 430 23.00 3.06 23.00
N LYS A 431 22.96 2.02 23.82
CA LYS A 431 24.16 1.42 24.43
C LYS A 431 24.87 0.57 23.38
N ALA A 432 26.19 0.75 23.24
CA ALA A 432 26.97 0.01 22.25
C ALA A 432 26.95 -1.51 22.53
N PHE A 433 26.62 -2.29 21.50
CA PHE A 433 26.83 -3.73 21.42
C PHE A 433 27.71 -4.05 20.19
N THR A 434 28.09 -5.31 19.99
CA THR A 434 28.88 -5.69 18.81
C THR A 434 28.42 -7.03 18.26
N SER A 435 28.00 -7.02 17.00
CA SER A 435 27.74 -8.21 16.18
C SER A 435 29.03 -9.00 15.98
N LEU A 436 28.99 -10.33 16.13
CA LEU A 436 30.13 -11.23 15.94
C LEU A 436 29.96 -12.19 14.76
N GLY A 437 28.74 -12.33 14.24
CA GLY A 437 28.40 -13.17 13.09
C GLY A 437 26.98 -13.71 13.17
N ALA A 438 26.40 -14.07 12.02
CA ALA A 438 25.11 -14.74 11.94
C ALA A 438 25.01 -15.60 10.68
N ASP A 439 24.92 -16.93 10.84
CA ASP A 439 24.62 -17.87 9.75
C ASP A 439 23.12 -17.82 9.38
N ALA A 440 22.74 -18.25 8.17
CA ALA A 440 21.33 -18.44 7.78
C ALA A 440 21.04 -19.87 7.33
N GLU A 441 19.89 -20.39 7.77
CA GLU A 441 19.31 -21.65 7.29
C GLU A 441 17.81 -21.45 7.02
N LEU A 442 17.27 -22.12 6.00
CA LEU A 442 15.82 -22.18 5.81
C LEU A 442 15.23 -23.03 6.96
N ASP A 443 14.37 -22.41 7.76
CA ASP A 443 13.85 -23.00 9.00
C ASP A 443 12.52 -23.70 8.74
N GLN A 444 11.59 -22.92 8.15
CA GLN A 444 10.22 -23.33 7.91
C GLN A 444 9.77 -22.73 6.58
N LEU A 445 9.51 -23.58 5.60
CA LEU A 445 8.68 -23.21 4.46
C LEU A 445 7.22 -23.22 4.95
N ILE A 446 6.62 -22.05 5.12
CA ILE A 446 5.22 -21.94 5.53
C ILE A 446 4.38 -21.91 4.25
N TYR A 447 3.97 -23.11 3.83
CA TYR A 447 3.17 -23.36 2.64
C TYR A 447 2.24 -24.55 2.88
N GLU A 448 0.98 -24.44 2.46
CA GLU A 448 -0.11 -25.42 2.69
C GLU A 448 -0.35 -25.80 4.18
N GLY A 449 0.29 -25.07 5.10
CA GLY A 449 0.14 -25.23 6.55
C GLY A 449 0.78 -26.48 7.13
N ALA A 450 1.93 -26.90 6.58
CA ALA A 450 2.80 -27.93 7.14
C ALA A 450 4.25 -27.42 7.19
N THR A 451 4.90 -27.53 8.35
CA THR A 451 6.30 -27.14 8.53
C THR A 451 7.22 -28.25 8.03
N TYR A 452 7.80 -28.06 6.85
CA TYR A 452 8.80 -28.96 6.29
C TYR A 452 10.21 -28.47 6.60
N SER A 453 11.01 -29.30 7.28
CA SER A 453 12.47 -29.22 7.20
C SER A 453 12.95 -29.92 5.93
N ALA A 454 13.63 -29.19 5.05
CA ALA A 454 14.09 -29.69 3.75
C ALA A 454 15.29 -28.88 3.23
N ASP A 455 16.16 -29.53 2.46
CA ASP A 455 17.34 -28.92 1.85
C ASP A 455 16.95 -27.83 0.81
N GLU A 456 17.72 -26.74 0.71
CA GLU A 456 17.40 -25.58 -0.15
C GLU A 456 17.13 -25.93 -1.63
N GLU A 457 17.83 -26.93 -2.17
CA GLU A 457 17.89 -27.18 -3.61
C GLU A 457 16.55 -27.65 -4.20
N ASP A 458 15.76 -28.44 -3.47
CA ASP A 458 14.52 -29.04 -3.98
C ASP A 458 13.39 -28.01 -4.18
N TYR A 459 13.36 -26.93 -3.41
CA TYR A 459 12.29 -25.90 -3.48
C TYR A 459 12.66 -24.67 -4.31
N LEU A 460 13.94 -24.36 -4.45
CA LEU A 460 14.39 -23.27 -5.33
C LEU A 460 14.34 -23.64 -6.83
N GLY A 461 14.34 -24.95 -7.14
CA GLY A 461 14.43 -25.47 -8.51
C GLY A 461 13.11 -25.65 -9.29
N LEU A 462 11.93 -25.45 -8.69
CA LEU A 462 10.64 -25.68 -9.35
C LEU A 462 10.22 -24.49 -10.25
N PRO A 463 10.07 -24.68 -11.58
CA PRO A 463 9.71 -23.61 -12.51
C PRO A 463 8.21 -23.58 -12.80
N GLY A 464 7.53 -22.53 -12.34
CA GLY A 464 6.11 -22.31 -12.55
C GLY A 464 5.20 -23.13 -11.64
N LEU A 465 4.09 -22.53 -11.21
CA LEU A 465 3.02 -23.27 -10.52
C LEU A 465 2.26 -24.09 -11.56
N LEU A 466 2.38 -25.41 -11.46
CA LEU A 466 1.56 -26.36 -12.21
C LEU A 466 0.09 -26.23 -11.78
N GLU A 467 -0.83 -26.44 -12.72
CA GLU A 467 -2.27 -26.47 -12.42
C GLU A 467 -2.58 -27.52 -11.34
N PRO A 468 -3.58 -27.32 -10.45
CA PRO A 468 -3.80 -28.18 -9.28
C PRO A 468 -3.93 -29.69 -9.58
N ASP A 469 -4.55 -30.06 -10.71
CA ASP A 469 -4.68 -31.45 -11.12
C ASP A 469 -3.39 -32.03 -11.76
N GLN A 470 -2.48 -31.19 -12.24
CA GLN A 470 -1.15 -31.60 -12.72
C GLN A 470 -0.22 -31.92 -11.54
N VAL A 471 -0.30 -31.16 -10.43
CA VAL A 471 0.41 -31.48 -9.18
C VAL A 471 -0.03 -32.84 -8.63
N ARG A 472 -1.36 -33.10 -8.57
CA ARG A 472 -1.90 -34.43 -8.24
C ARG A 472 -1.37 -35.54 -9.14
N THR A 473 -1.25 -35.28 -10.44
CA THR A 473 -0.75 -36.26 -11.42
C THR A 473 0.73 -36.58 -11.19
N LEU A 474 1.58 -35.58 -10.96
CA LEU A 474 3.00 -35.77 -10.69
C LEU A 474 3.28 -36.44 -9.33
N LEU A 475 2.53 -36.10 -8.29
CA LEU A 475 2.68 -36.72 -6.97
C LEU A 475 2.17 -38.17 -6.97
N SER A 476 1.04 -38.46 -7.62
CA SER A 476 0.55 -39.85 -7.73
C SER A 476 1.44 -40.72 -8.64
N GLN A 477 2.06 -40.14 -9.68
CA GLN A 477 3.10 -40.82 -10.46
C GLN A 477 4.33 -41.14 -9.60
N ARG A 478 4.89 -40.17 -8.86
CA ARG A 478 6.04 -40.42 -7.96
C ARG A 478 5.72 -41.42 -6.84
N GLN A 479 4.50 -41.41 -6.30
CA GLN A 479 4.08 -42.39 -5.29
C GLN A 479 3.92 -43.81 -5.87
N ALA A 480 3.50 -43.92 -7.14
CA ALA A 480 3.54 -45.18 -7.87
C ALA A 480 4.99 -45.64 -8.18
N ASP A 481 5.88 -44.73 -8.60
CA ASP A 481 7.29 -45.04 -8.93
C ASP A 481 8.09 -45.59 -7.74
N TRP A 482 7.76 -45.16 -6.51
CA TRP A 482 8.40 -45.68 -5.29
C TRP A 482 7.99 -47.13 -5.00
N ILE A 483 6.75 -47.50 -5.35
CA ILE A 483 6.17 -48.84 -5.17
C ILE A 483 6.50 -49.77 -6.36
N ALA A 484 6.70 -49.21 -7.56
CA ALA A 484 6.84 -49.95 -8.82
C ALA A 484 8.28 -50.41 -9.15
N LYS A 485 9.23 -50.42 -8.19
CA LYS A 485 10.56 -51.01 -8.35
C LYS A 485 10.52 -52.55 -8.33
N GLY A 486 9.81 -53.13 -9.31
CA GLY A 486 9.40 -54.54 -9.31
C GLY A 486 9.08 -55.15 -10.69
N SER A 487 9.93 -54.93 -11.71
CA SER A 487 9.86 -55.57 -13.05
C SER A 487 8.73 -55.07 -14.02
N PRO A 488 8.84 -55.28 -15.36
CA PRO A 488 8.63 -54.15 -16.29
C PRO A 488 7.86 -54.38 -17.63
N ARG A 489 7.63 -53.25 -18.34
CA ARG A 489 7.52 -53.03 -19.82
C ARG A 489 6.13 -52.70 -20.43
N THR A 490 6.19 -51.84 -21.47
CA THR A 490 5.17 -51.50 -22.52
C THR A 490 3.93 -50.68 -22.09
N GLY A 491 3.42 -49.71 -22.85
CA GLY A 491 3.91 -49.09 -24.11
C GLY A 491 2.89 -48.15 -24.81
N ALA A 492 3.24 -47.62 -26.00
CA ALA A 492 2.43 -46.83 -26.97
C ALA A 492 2.27 -45.29 -26.79
N GLN A 493 1.85 -44.59 -27.86
CA GLN A 493 2.09 -43.15 -28.16
C GLN A 493 0.82 -42.39 -28.61
N ALA A 494 0.74 -41.06 -28.37
CA ALA A 494 0.07 -39.99 -29.17
C ALA A 494 0.44 -38.61 -28.54
N ARG A 495 0.79 -37.45 -29.16
CA ARG A 495 0.31 -36.68 -30.35
C ARG A 495 -1.18 -36.29 -30.28
N ALA A 496 -1.67 -35.05 -30.51
CA ALA A 496 -1.15 -33.67 -30.70
C ALA A 496 -2.39 -32.71 -30.54
N THR A 497 -2.46 -31.37 -30.70
CA THR A 497 -1.65 -30.22 -31.22
C THR A 497 -2.30 -28.91 -30.68
N PRO A 498 -1.73 -27.68 -30.76
CA PRO A 498 -2.22 -26.49 -30.04
C PRO A 498 -3.23 -25.60 -30.81
N ALA A 499 -3.80 -24.60 -30.12
CA ALA A 499 -4.69 -23.55 -30.65
C ALA A 499 -4.20 -22.12 -30.30
N THR A 500 -4.74 -21.10 -30.96
CA THR A 500 -4.10 -19.77 -31.13
C THR A 500 -4.72 -18.62 -30.34
N GLU A 501 -3.91 -17.64 -29.92
CA GLU A 501 -4.33 -16.39 -29.26
C GLU A 501 -4.82 -15.30 -30.25
N PRO A 502 -5.76 -14.41 -29.83
CA PRO A 502 -6.07 -13.14 -30.51
C PRO A 502 -5.49 -11.90 -29.80
N THR A 503 -5.06 -10.89 -30.57
CA THR A 503 -4.47 -9.63 -30.08
C THR A 503 -5.50 -8.52 -29.77
N PRO A 504 -5.19 -7.58 -28.85
CA PRO A 504 -6.10 -6.49 -28.46
C PRO A 504 -6.01 -5.23 -29.36
N PRO A 505 -7.09 -4.42 -29.47
CA PRO A 505 -7.11 -3.16 -30.21
C PRO A 505 -6.52 -1.96 -29.41
N PRO A 506 -6.17 -0.85 -30.10
CA PRO A 506 -5.54 0.33 -29.48
C PRO A 506 -6.52 1.23 -28.68
N ALA A 507 -5.97 2.01 -27.76
CA ALA A 507 -6.73 2.89 -26.86
C ALA A 507 -7.15 4.23 -27.50
N ALA A 508 -8.31 4.74 -27.10
CA ALA A 508 -8.81 6.05 -27.52
C ALA A 508 -8.26 7.21 -26.66
N GLU A 509 -8.14 8.38 -27.28
CA GLU A 509 -7.64 9.61 -26.65
C GLU A 509 -8.61 10.17 -25.60
N ARG A 510 -8.09 10.75 -24.51
CA ARG A 510 -8.88 11.33 -23.41
C ARG A 510 -8.87 12.86 -23.48
N GLY A 511 -10.01 13.48 -23.19
CA GLY A 511 -10.12 14.95 -23.06
C GLY A 511 -9.38 15.50 -21.84
N GLN A 512 -8.91 16.74 -21.94
CA GLN A 512 -8.14 17.43 -20.89
C GLN A 512 -8.96 17.67 -19.62
N SER A 513 -8.31 17.52 -18.46
CA SER A 513 -8.93 17.72 -17.14
C SER A 513 -9.03 19.20 -16.73
N VAL A 514 -9.92 19.47 -15.77
CA VAL A 514 -10.09 20.79 -15.13
C VAL A 514 -8.77 21.29 -14.52
N ARG A 515 -7.98 20.39 -13.92
CA ARG A 515 -6.67 20.70 -13.34
C ARG A 515 -5.68 21.18 -14.41
N GLU A 516 -5.56 20.47 -15.52
CA GLU A 516 -4.65 20.82 -16.62
C GLU A 516 -5.03 22.16 -17.26
N ARG A 517 -6.33 22.43 -17.44
CA ARG A 517 -6.83 23.71 -17.94
C ARG A 517 -6.52 24.85 -16.96
N LEU A 518 -6.79 24.67 -15.66
CA LEU A 518 -6.44 25.67 -14.62
C LEU A 518 -4.94 25.93 -14.55
N GLN A 519 -4.08 24.90 -14.56
CA GLN A 519 -2.63 25.07 -14.53
C GLN A 519 -2.11 25.74 -15.82
N THR A 520 -2.66 25.39 -16.99
CA THR A 520 -2.31 26.00 -18.28
C THR A 520 -2.64 27.49 -18.30
N LEU A 521 -3.87 27.86 -17.92
CA LEU A 521 -4.30 29.26 -17.85
C LEU A 521 -3.52 30.06 -16.80
N ARG A 522 -3.21 29.48 -15.63
CA ARG A 522 -2.35 30.12 -14.62
C ARG A 522 -0.94 30.38 -15.18
N LYS A 523 -0.37 29.43 -15.92
CA LYS A 523 0.95 29.56 -16.56
C LYS A 523 0.93 30.64 -17.65
N GLU A 524 -0.07 30.61 -18.54
CA GLU A 524 -0.28 31.60 -19.60
C GLU A 524 -0.44 33.03 -19.04
N LEU A 525 -1.30 33.21 -18.03
CA LEU A 525 -1.49 34.49 -17.35
C LEU A 525 -0.18 35.00 -16.73
N ASN A 526 0.58 34.14 -16.05
CA ASN A 526 1.85 34.52 -15.44
C ASN A 526 2.91 34.89 -16.49
N THR A 527 2.97 34.20 -17.63
CA THR A 527 3.84 34.55 -18.77
C THR A 527 3.46 35.90 -19.37
N LEU A 528 2.15 36.17 -19.56
CA LEU A 528 1.68 37.47 -20.05
C LEU A 528 1.94 38.60 -19.03
N VAL A 529 1.82 38.35 -17.72
CA VAL A 529 2.16 39.32 -16.66
C VAL A 529 3.66 39.63 -16.66
N ALA A 530 4.53 38.64 -16.85
CA ALA A 530 5.96 38.86 -16.98
C ALA A 530 6.32 39.70 -18.23
N LEU A 531 5.65 39.45 -19.37
CA LEU A 531 5.82 40.23 -20.59
C LEU A 531 5.31 41.67 -20.44
N HIS A 532 4.17 41.87 -19.76
CA HIS A 532 3.64 43.19 -19.46
C HIS A 532 4.48 43.96 -18.42
N ASN A 533 5.10 43.28 -17.46
CA ASN A 533 6.12 43.87 -16.58
C ASN A 533 7.32 44.34 -17.42
N HIS A 534 7.89 43.50 -18.29
CA HIS A 534 9.03 43.90 -19.12
C HIS A 534 8.74 45.14 -19.99
N LYS A 535 7.50 45.30 -20.48
CA LYS A 535 7.03 46.51 -21.18
C LYS A 535 6.89 47.74 -20.27
N THR A 536 6.29 47.59 -19.10
CA THR A 536 5.79 48.72 -18.27
C THR A 536 6.62 49.03 -17.02
N ARG A 537 7.57 48.16 -16.68
CA ARG A 537 8.34 48.13 -15.41
C ARG A 537 7.47 48.09 -14.14
N LYS A 538 6.19 47.67 -14.25
CA LYS A 538 5.30 47.46 -13.09
C LYS A 538 5.59 46.11 -12.41
N PRO A 539 5.81 46.06 -11.08
CA PRO A 539 5.94 44.78 -10.36
C PRO A 539 4.72 43.87 -10.54
N HIS A 540 4.91 42.55 -10.60
CA HIS A 540 3.83 41.57 -10.87
C HIS A 540 2.64 41.72 -9.93
N GLY A 541 2.88 41.96 -8.63
CA GLY A 541 1.81 42.21 -7.66
C GLY A 541 0.93 43.42 -8.00
N LYS A 542 1.49 44.47 -8.61
CA LYS A 542 0.71 45.62 -9.08
C LYS A 542 -0.12 45.27 -10.31
N ILE A 543 0.43 44.52 -11.26
CA ILE A 543 -0.31 44.05 -12.46
C ILE A 543 -1.47 43.13 -12.05
N HIS A 544 -1.26 42.17 -11.14
CA HIS A 544 -2.33 41.33 -10.60
C HIS A 544 -3.37 42.12 -9.77
N ASN A 545 -3.01 43.26 -9.18
CA ASN A 545 -3.97 44.15 -8.51
C ASN A 545 -4.80 44.94 -9.53
N GLU A 546 -4.16 45.49 -10.57
CA GLU A 546 -4.84 46.20 -11.66
C GLU A 546 -5.79 45.27 -12.44
N LEU A 547 -5.42 43.99 -12.64
CA LEU A 547 -6.29 42.98 -13.26
C LEU A 547 -7.48 42.62 -12.37
N ARG A 548 -7.29 42.49 -11.04
CA ARG A 548 -8.39 42.29 -10.08
C ARG A 548 -9.29 43.51 -9.96
N ALA A 549 -8.78 44.71 -10.20
CA ALA A 549 -9.61 45.93 -10.23
C ALA A 549 -10.49 46.02 -11.49
N HIS A 550 -10.04 45.47 -12.63
CA HIS A 550 -10.82 45.45 -13.88
C HIS A 550 -11.80 44.27 -13.97
N CYS A 551 -11.31 43.04 -13.72
CA CYS A 551 -12.09 41.80 -13.90
C CYS A 551 -12.78 41.33 -12.60
N GLY A 552 -12.59 42.04 -11.50
CA GLY A 552 -13.02 41.58 -10.17
C GLY A 552 -12.36 40.26 -9.75
N GLY A 553 -13.04 39.53 -8.86
CA GLY A 553 -12.70 38.17 -8.45
C GLY A 553 -11.53 38.02 -7.47
N PRO A 554 -11.33 36.80 -6.91
CA PRO A 554 -10.33 36.51 -5.90
C PRO A 554 -8.89 36.47 -6.45
N PRO A 555 -7.85 36.30 -5.59
CA PRO A 555 -6.46 36.06 -6.03
C PRO A 555 -6.34 34.92 -7.05
N VAL A 556 -5.29 34.93 -7.88
CA VAL A 556 -5.08 33.97 -8.98
C VAL A 556 -5.14 32.50 -8.53
N ALA A 557 -4.68 32.19 -7.31
CA ALA A 557 -4.74 30.85 -6.71
C ALA A 557 -6.17 30.32 -6.46
N MET A 558 -7.18 31.19 -6.43
CA MET A 558 -8.60 30.87 -6.18
C MET A 558 -9.51 31.27 -7.35
N ALA A 559 -8.95 31.81 -8.44
CA ALA A 559 -9.74 32.25 -9.58
C ALA A 559 -10.31 31.05 -10.36
N THR A 560 -11.50 31.22 -10.92
CA THR A 560 -12.13 30.23 -11.79
C THR A 560 -11.51 30.21 -13.18
N ILE A 561 -11.76 29.16 -13.97
CA ILE A 561 -11.39 29.07 -15.39
C ILE A 561 -11.84 30.33 -16.14
N GLU A 562 -13.11 30.71 -16.02
CA GLU A 562 -13.70 31.89 -16.66
C GLU A 562 -12.97 33.19 -16.26
N GLN A 563 -12.67 33.36 -14.97
CA GLN A 563 -11.95 34.54 -14.46
C GLN A 563 -10.49 34.57 -14.92
N LEU A 564 -9.86 33.43 -15.16
CA LEU A 564 -8.50 33.37 -15.72
C LEU A 564 -8.52 33.69 -17.22
N GLU A 565 -9.48 33.15 -17.97
CA GLU A 565 -9.69 33.44 -19.39
C GLU A 565 -10.02 34.93 -19.63
N GLU A 566 -10.90 35.53 -18.81
CA GLU A 566 -11.20 36.96 -18.81
C GLU A 566 -9.96 37.82 -18.48
N ARG A 567 -9.17 37.45 -17.47
CA ARG A 567 -7.93 38.17 -17.12
C ARG A 567 -6.87 38.06 -18.21
N ILE A 568 -6.78 36.92 -18.89
CA ILE A 568 -5.89 36.72 -20.05
C ILE A 568 -6.34 37.57 -21.23
N ALA A 569 -7.63 37.59 -21.56
CA ALA A 569 -8.19 38.43 -22.61
C ALA A 569 -8.01 39.94 -22.31
N THR A 570 -8.23 40.34 -21.06
CA THR A 570 -8.02 41.71 -20.58
C THR A 570 -6.55 42.11 -20.68
N LEU A 571 -5.63 41.29 -20.18
CA LEU A 571 -4.19 41.57 -20.26
C LEU A 571 -3.66 41.58 -21.71
N ARG A 572 -4.29 40.84 -22.62
CA ARG A 572 -4.03 40.90 -24.07
C ARG A 572 -4.52 42.18 -24.74
N SER A 573 -5.54 42.86 -24.19
CA SER A 573 -6.02 44.14 -24.72
C SER A 573 -5.19 45.34 -24.24
N TRP A 574 -4.45 45.18 -23.14
CA TRP A 574 -3.51 46.18 -22.62
C TRP A 574 -2.24 46.25 -23.50
N ARG A 575 -2.09 47.37 -24.21
CA ARG A 575 -0.99 47.60 -25.18
C ARG A 575 0.37 47.74 -24.51
#